data_AF-A0A349TL40-F1
#
_entry.id   AF-A0A349TL40-F1
#
_cell.length_a   1.000
_cell.length_b   1.000
_cell.length_c   1.000
_cell.angle_alpha   90.00
_cell.angle_beta   90.00
_cell.angle_gamma   90.00
#
_symmetry.space_group_name_H-M   'P 1'
#
loop_
_entity.id
_entity.type
_entity.pdbx_description
1 polymer ?
#
loop_
_entity_poly.entity_id
_entity_poly.type
_entity_poly.pdbx_seq_one_letter_code
_entity_poly.pdbx_strand_id
1 'polypeptide(L)' 'MLNSEHILVPFSCSPLPPGPWLVFAPHADDETFGMGGSLLRAKKEGLETHVIVLTDGALGGEREGLVELRQQEV' A
#
# COMPACT_ATOMS: atom_id res chain seq x y z
N MET A 1 38.28 3.19 5.07
CA MET A 1 37.31 2.12 5.32
C MET A 1 35.95 2.63 4.89
N LEU A 2 35.13 1.82 4.23
CA LEU A 2 33.74 2.17 3.94
C LEU A 2 32.90 1.89 5.20
N ASN A 3 31.94 2.76 5.50
CA ASN A 3 30.98 2.52 6.57
C ASN A 3 30.14 1.28 6.24
N SER A 4 29.72 0.54 7.26
CA SER A 4 28.78 -0.57 7.06
C SER A 4 27.44 -0.03 6.51
N GLU A 5 26.85 -0.71 5.52
CA GLU A 5 25.68 -0.25 4.78
C GLU A 5 24.48 0.09 5.69
N HIS A 6 24.29 -0.68 6.77
CA HIS A 6 23.23 -0.46 7.76
C HIS A 6 23.31 0.87 8.54
N ILE A 7 24.43 1.60 8.41
CA ILE A 7 24.62 2.94 8.99
C ILE A 7 24.11 4.02 8.02
N LEU A 8 24.06 3.72 6.72
CA LEU A 8 23.69 4.66 5.66
C LEU A 8 22.21 4.62 5.32
N VAL A 9 21.58 3.45 5.43
CA VAL A 9 20.17 3.24 5.11
C VAL A 9 19.48 2.41 6.20
N PRO A 10 18.16 2.59 6.40
CA PRO A 10 17.40 1.77 7.32
C PRO A 10 17.54 0.28 6.96
N PHE A 11 17.98 -0.54 7.92
CA PHE A 11 18.17 -1.98 7.73
C PHE A 11 17.14 -2.83 8.51
N SER A 12 16.31 -2.19 9.33
CA SER A 12 15.26 -2.83 10.13
C SER A 12 13.98 -2.02 10.05
N CYS A 13 12.85 -2.69 10.22
CA CYS A 13 11.55 -2.04 10.24
C CYS A 13 11.33 -1.31 11.58
N SER A 14 10.69 -0.14 11.55
CA SER A 14 10.15 0.49 12.74
C SER A 14 8.89 -0.25 13.22
N PRO A 15 8.43 -0.01 14.46
CA PRO A 15 7.05 -0.26 14.84
C PRO A 15 6.09 0.50 13.92
N LEU A 16 4.84 0.01 13.85
CA LEU A 16 3.79 0.71 13.13
C LEU A 16 3.39 2.00 13.87
N PRO A 17 3.09 3.10 13.16
CA PRO A 17 2.51 4.29 13.79
C PRO A 17 1.10 3.99 14.34
N PRO A 18 0.64 4.72 15.37
CA PRO A 18 -0.71 4.52 15.92
C PRO A 18 -1.80 4.81 14.86
N GLY A 19 -2.93 4.11 14.96
CA GLY A 19 -4.11 4.31 14.12
C GLY A 19 -5.09 5.36 14.65
N PRO A 20 -6.22 5.58 13.96
CA PRO A 20 -6.62 4.95 12.70
C PRO A 20 -5.80 5.49 11.51
N TRP A 21 -5.70 4.71 10.44
CA TRP A 21 -5.02 5.12 9.20
C TRP A 21 -6.00 5.39 8.08
N LEU A 22 -5.71 6.43 7.31
CA LEU A 22 -6.33 6.70 6.02
C LEU A 22 -5.24 6.64 4.94
N VAL A 23 -5.35 5.68 4.04
CA VAL A 23 -4.39 5.43 2.97
C VAL A 23 -5.00 5.88 1.65
N PHE A 24 -4.27 6.73 0.93
CA PHE A 24 -4.63 7.14 -0.42
C PHE A 24 -3.81 6.34 -1.43
N ALA A 25 -4.49 5.53 -2.23
CA ALA A 25 -3.92 4.75 -3.32
C ALA A 25 -4.33 5.41 -4.64
N PRO A 26 -3.39 5.86 -5.49
CA PRO A 26 -3.74 6.45 -6.78
C PRO A 26 -4.62 5.52 -7.64
N HIS A 27 -4.28 4.23 -7.70
CA HIS A 27 -5.05 3.19 -8.38
C HIS A 27 -5.22 1.96 -7.47
N ALA A 28 -6.15 1.08 -7.84
CA ALA A 28 -6.36 -0.21 -7.17
C ALA A 28 -5.16 -1.12 -7.43
N ASP A 29 -4.39 -1.47 -6.37
CA ASP A 29 -3.14 -2.26 -6.35
C ASP A 29 -1.98 -1.52 -5.66
N ASP A 30 -1.99 -0.18 -5.70
CA ASP A 30 -0.94 0.66 -5.13
C ASP A 30 -0.82 0.47 -3.61
N GLU A 31 -1.93 0.24 -2.89
CA GLU A 31 -1.91 -0.05 -1.46
C GLU A 31 -1.28 -1.40 -1.16
N THR A 32 -1.52 -2.39 -2.03
CA THR A 32 -1.01 -3.74 -1.89
C THR A 32 0.49 -3.78 -2.17
N PHE A 33 0.94 -3.20 -3.28
CA PHE A 33 2.37 -3.16 -3.62
C PHE A 33 3.17 -2.19 -2.78
N GLY A 34 2.62 -1.01 -2.48
CA GLY A 34 3.32 0.03 -1.73
C GLY A 34 3.45 -0.28 -0.25
N MET A 35 2.38 -0.80 0.37
CA MET A 35 2.35 -0.99 1.83
C MET A 35 1.49 -2.17 2.32
N GLY A 36 1.19 -3.16 1.48
CA GLY A 36 0.31 -4.27 1.83
C GLY A 36 0.80 -5.05 3.07
N GLY A 37 2.12 -5.19 3.24
CA GLY A 37 2.70 -5.78 4.44
C GLY A 37 2.40 -4.99 5.71
N SER A 38 2.44 -3.65 5.64
CA SER A 38 2.08 -2.77 6.75
C SER A 38 0.59 -2.82 7.07
N LEU A 39 -0.28 -2.84 6.05
CA LEU A 39 -1.73 -3.00 6.23
C LEU A 39 -2.10 -4.36 6.86
N LEU A 40 -1.47 -5.44 6.40
CA LEU A 40 -1.67 -6.77 6.99
C LEU A 40 -1.24 -6.80 8.46
N ARG A 41 -0.12 -6.16 8.78
CA ARG A 41 0.37 -6.06 10.17
C ARG A 41 -0.54 -5.18 11.03
N ALA A 42 -0.99 -4.03 10.52
CA ALA A 42 -1.94 -3.15 11.19
C ALA A 42 -3.23 -3.88 11.55
N LYS A 43 -3.79 -4.67 10.61
CA LYS A 43 -4.94 -5.54 10.83
C LYS A 43 -4.70 -6.57 11.94
N LYS A 44 -3.52 -7.21 11.96
CA LYS A 44 -3.14 -8.17 13.02
C LYS A 44 -2.98 -7.50 14.39
N GLU A 45 -2.54 -6.26 14.42
CA GLU A 45 -2.41 -5.44 15.63
C GLU A 45 -3.73 -4.76 16.05
N GLY A 46 -4.84 -5.00 15.33
CA GLY A 46 -6.16 -4.47 15.65
C GLY A 46 -6.33 -2.98 15.33
N LEU A 47 -5.46 -2.42 14.49
CA LEU A 47 -5.55 -1.03 14.05
C LEU A 47 -6.62 -0.89 12.96
N GLU A 48 -7.45 0.14 13.07
CA GLU A 48 -8.42 0.51 12.06
C GLU A 48 -7.73 1.18 10.87
N THR A 49 -8.05 0.72 9.65
CA THR A 49 -7.46 1.21 8.40
C THR A 49 -8.54 1.41 7.35
N HIS A 50 -8.47 2.54 6.63
CA HIS A 50 -9.33 2.86 5.50
C HIS A 50 -8.47 3.13 4.27
N VAL A 51 -8.83 2.55 3.13
CA VAL A 51 -8.13 2.79 1.85
C VAL A 51 -9.08 3.56 0.92
N ILE A 52 -8.59 4.67 0.37
CA ILE A 52 -9.26 5.44 -0.67
C ILE A 52 -8.49 5.24 -1.97
N VAL A 53 -9.12 4.57 -2.92
CA VAL A 53 -8.63 4.49 -4.30
C VAL A 53 -9.10 5.71 -5.07
N LEU A 54 -8.16 6.47 -5.63
CA LEU A 54 -8.42 7.81 -6.18
C LEU A 54 -8.94 7.79 -7.62
N THR A 55 -8.55 6.80 -8.41
CA THR A 55 -8.89 6.70 -9.82
C THR A 55 -9.46 5.33 -10.18
N ASP A 56 -10.15 5.25 -11.31
CA ASP A 56 -10.76 4.03 -11.81
C ASP A 56 -9.77 3.08 -12.52
N GLY A 57 -8.51 3.50 -12.68
CA GLY A 57 -7.46 2.69 -13.28
C GLY A 57 -7.65 2.43 -14.78
N ALA A 58 -8.45 3.24 -15.49
CA ALA A 58 -8.82 3.03 -16.89
C ALA A 58 -7.63 2.92 -17.87
N LEU A 59 -6.46 3.47 -17.51
CA LEU A 59 -5.26 3.46 -18.35
C LEU A 59 -4.29 2.31 -18.05
N GLY A 60 -4.69 1.35 -17.21
CA GLY A 60 -3.87 0.20 -16.81
C GLY A 60 -3.76 -0.92 -17.86
N GLY A 61 -4.34 -0.75 -19.05
CA GLY A 61 -4.33 -1.74 -20.13
C GLY A 61 -5.40 -1.47 -21.19
N GLU A 62 -5.54 -2.39 -22.15
CA GLU A 62 -6.45 -2.24 -23.31
C GLU A 62 -7.65 -3.19 -23.29
N ARG A 63 -7.91 -3.84 -22.15
CA ARG A 63 -9.01 -4.81 -22.02
C ARG A 63 -10.37 -4.10 -22.05
N GLU A 64 -11.32 -4.66 -22.79
CA GLU A 64 -12.73 -4.23 -22.72
C GLU A 64 -13.30 -4.52 -21.32
N GLY A 65 -13.97 -3.54 -20.71
CA GLY A 65 -14.49 -3.64 -19.34
C GLY A 65 -13.42 -3.58 -18.24
N LEU A 66 -12.25 -2.98 -18.54
CA LEU A 66 -11.14 -2.89 -17.59
C LEU A 66 -11.52 -2.15 -16.29
N VAL A 67 -12.27 -1.05 -16.38
CA VAL A 67 -12.62 -0.25 -15.21
C VAL A 67 -13.49 -1.05 -14.24
N GLU A 68 -14.51 -1.75 -14.76
CA GLU A 68 -15.40 -2.59 -13.96
C GLU A 68 -14.63 -3.75 -13.31
N LEU A 69 -13.67 -4.33 -14.04
CA LEU A 69 -12.78 -5.35 -13.49
C LEU A 69 -11.95 -4.79 -12.34
N ARG A 70 -11.29 -3.64 -12.52
CA ARG A 70 -10.44 -3.03 -11.48
C ARG A 70 -11.23 -2.61 -10.23
N GLN A 71 -12.46 -2.17 -10.39
CA GLN A 71 -13.34 -1.85 -9.25
C GLN A 71 -13.70 -3.08 -8.41
N GLN A 72 -13.65 -4.29 -8.97
CA GLN A 72 -13.91 -5.55 -8.25
C GLN A 72 -12.66 -6.14 -7.58
N GLU A 73 -11.47 -5.58 -7.84
CA GLU A 73 -10.21 -6.06 -7.28
C GLU A 73 -9.92 -5.54 -5.85
N VAL A 74 -10.72 -4.57 -5.37
CA VAL A 74 -10.55 -3.87 -4.07
C VAL A 74 -11.58 -4.32 -3.03
#